data_AF-A0AAE0E9Q5-F1
#
_entry.id   AF-A0AAE0E9Q5-F1
#
_cell.length_a   1.000
_cell.length_b   1.000
_cell.length_c   1.000
_cell.angle_alpha   90.00
_cell.angle_beta   90.00
_cell.angle_gamma   90.00
#
_symmetry.space_group_name_H-M   'P 1'
#
loop_
_entity.id
_entity.type
_entity.pdbx_description
1 polymer ?
#
loop_
_entity_poly.entity_id
_entity_poly.type
_entity_poly.pdbx_seq_one_letter_code
_entity_poly.pdbx_strand_id
1 'polypeptide(L)'
;MLESRWLVAGHSNVRFLTDNWLGNSLIDLVENYSSLLPSLESLMGDKYSDALGWDIPASFRTFHPDIASEIEKVVVSTDPNSLVWTCSLDEVIWRLPLLGRLKVNTDGAIFGSPGLTGYAWVFRTCGGFVKSYFAILLGVCFAFEAELAIFIHAIDFAWNFGWHQLWLESD
;
A
#
# COMPACT_ATOMS: atom_id res chain seq x y z
N MET A 1 1.87 -0.32 -3.59
CA MET A 1 1.95 -0.82 -2.19
C MET A 1 0.71 -0.30 -1.48
N LEU A 2 -0.06 -1.11 -0.76
CA LEU A 2 -1.25 -0.63 -0.05
C LEU A 2 -0.84 0.31 1.09
N GLU A 3 -1.06 1.62 0.94
CA GLU A 3 -0.89 2.57 2.04
C GLU A 3 -2.24 2.80 2.73
N SER A 4 -2.34 2.36 3.98
CA SER A 4 -3.47 2.66 4.86
C SER A 4 -3.28 4.05 5.48
N ARG A 5 -4.31 4.89 5.43
CA ARG A 5 -4.33 6.21 6.09
C ARG A 5 -5.48 6.29 7.08
N TRP A 6 -5.23 6.91 8.23
CA TRP A 6 -6.27 7.22 9.21
C TRP A 6 -7.06 8.44 8.76
N LEU A 7 -8.40 8.38 8.84
CA LEU A 7 -9.22 9.58 8.73
C LEU A 7 -9.22 10.29 10.07
N VAL A 8 -8.88 11.58 10.07
CA VAL A 8 -9.03 12.42 11.25
C VAL A 8 -10.51 12.72 11.43
N ALA A 9 -10.99 12.67 12.68
CA ALA A 9 -12.33 13.13 13.06
C ALA A 9 -12.24 14.03 14.29
N GLY A 10 -13.21 14.94 14.47
CA GLY A 10 -13.37 15.65 15.73
C GLY A 10 -13.69 14.65 16.83
N HIS A 11 -12.70 14.36 17.71
CA HIS A 11 -12.70 13.32 18.76
C HIS A 11 -12.12 11.93 18.40
N SER A 12 -11.36 11.79 17.30
CA SER A 12 -10.62 10.54 17.01
C SER A 12 -9.43 10.31 17.96
N ASN A 13 -9.10 9.05 18.26
CA ASN A 13 -7.86 8.67 18.98
C ASN A 13 -6.58 8.75 18.12
N VAL A 14 -6.69 9.28 16.89
CA VAL A 14 -5.58 9.43 15.95
C VAL A 14 -4.59 10.45 16.48
N ARG A 15 -3.32 10.04 16.61
CA ARG A 15 -2.24 10.92 17.04
C ARG A 15 -1.80 11.77 15.87
N PHE A 16 -2.11 13.06 15.94
CA PHE A 16 -1.86 14.03 14.87
C PHE A 16 -0.41 14.04 14.34
N LEU A 17 0.59 13.79 15.18
CA LEU A 17 2.00 13.85 14.76
C LEU A 17 2.56 12.54 14.25
N THR A 18 2.20 11.43 14.91
CA THR A 18 2.86 10.14 14.72
C THR A 18 2.08 9.21 13.81
N ASP A 19 0.77 9.40 13.69
CA ASP A 19 -0.06 8.50 12.90
C ASP A 19 -0.06 8.92 11.44
N ASN A 20 -0.17 7.94 10.55
CA ASN A 20 -0.20 8.17 9.11
C ASN A 20 -1.61 8.56 8.64
N TRP A 21 -1.91 9.86 8.62
CA TRP A 21 -3.15 10.40 8.05
C TRP A 21 -2.93 11.31 6.83
N LEU A 22 -1.69 11.78 6.59
CA LEU A 22 -1.30 12.55 5.39
C LEU A 22 -0.63 11.70 4.29
N GLY A 23 -0.48 10.40 4.50
CA GLY A 23 0.36 9.52 3.66
C GLY A 23 1.73 9.25 4.25
N ASN A 24 2.22 10.17 5.10
CA ASN A 24 3.31 9.95 6.05
C ASN A 24 2.91 10.53 7.41
N SER A 25 3.67 10.21 8.45
CA SER A 25 3.53 10.91 9.72
C SER A 25 4.05 12.35 9.58
N LEU A 26 3.47 13.31 10.30
CA LEU A 26 4.00 14.69 10.31
C LEU A 26 5.41 14.75 10.88
N ILE A 27 5.75 13.83 11.78
CA ILE A 27 7.11 13.74 12.33
C ILE A 27 8.16 13.46 11.26
N ASP A 28 7.83 12.62 10.28
CA ASP A 28 8.73 12.28 9.18
C ASP A 28 8.84 13.42 8.14
N LEU A 29 7.78 14.23 7.98
CA LEU A 29 7.74 15.33 7.02
C LEU A 29 8.47 16.60 7.51
N VAL A 30 8.57 16.77 8.83
CA VAL A 30 9.21 17.94 9.44
C VAL A 30 10.64 17.56 9.85
N GLU A 31 11.59 17.67 8.92
CA GLU A 31 13.01 17.28 9.08
C GLU A 31 13.79 18.02 10.19
N ASN A 32 13.15 18.88 10.99
CA ASN A 32 13.81 19.65 12.05
C ASN A 32 12.93 19.83 13.29
N TYR A 33 12.81 18.75 14.07
CA TYR A 33 11.99 18.70 15.29
C TYR A 33 12.41 19.71 16.37
N SER A 34 13.68 20.08 16.41
CA SER A 34 14.30 20.77 17.54
C SER A 34 13.82 22.21 17.75
N SER A 35 13.50 22.93 16.66
CA SER A 35 13.09 24.35 16.73
C SER A 35 11.57 24.55 16.80
N LEU A 36 10.77 23.49 16.59
CA LEU A 36 9.33 23.58 16.41
C LEU A 36 8.51 22.97 17.56
N LEU A 37 9.18 22.41 18.58
CA LEU A 37 8.54 21.75 19.74
C LEU A 37 7.30 22.50 20.27
N PRO A 38 7.35 23.82 20.57
CA PRO A 38 6.20 24.52 21.14
C PRO A 38 5.02 24.68 20.16
N SER A 39 5.32 24.81 18.86
CA SER A 39 4.28 24.94 17.82
C SER A 39 3.67 23.58 17.45
N LEU A 40 4.40 22.50 17.70
CA LEU A 40 4.00 21.14 17.40
C LEU A 40 3.26 20.49 18.58
N GLU A 41 3.67 20.81 19.81
CA GLU A 41 2.96 20.44 21.04
C GLU A 41 1.57 21.08 21.11
N SER A 42 1.45 22.33 20.64
CA SER A 42 0.13 22.98 20.58
C SER A 42 -0.84 22.24 19.65
N LEU A 43 -0.30 21.54 18.64
CA LEU A 43 -0.98 20.68 17.67
C LEU A 43 -1.52 19.35 18.23
N MET A 44 -1.25 19.01 19.50
CA MET A 44 -1.69 17.73 20.08
C MET A 44 -3.13 17.71 20.64
N GLY A 45 -3.80 18.86 20.80
CA GLY A 45 -5.16 18.93 21.36
C GLY A 45 -6.23 19.26 20.33
N ASP A 46 -7.31 18.46 20.26
CA ASP A 46 -8.54 18.61 19.46
C ASP A 46 -8.42 19.64 18.32
N LYS A 47 -7.73 19.26 17.24
CA LYS A 47 -7.27 20.19 16.20
C LYS A 47 -8.21 20.47 15.06
N TYR A 48 -9.36 19.82 15.08
CA TYR A 48 -10.41 20.07 14.14
C TYR A 48 -11.70 20.30 14.91
N SER A 49 -12.39 21.38 14.56
CA SER A 49 -13.76 21.60 14.97
C SER A 49 -14.63 21.83 13.74
N ASP A 50 -15.82 21.25 13.72
CA ASP A 50 -16.77 21.43 12.61
C ASP A 50 -17.11 22.91 12.35
N ALA A 51 -16.92 23.77 13.36
CA ALA A 51 -17.21 25.20 13.29
C ALA A 51 -16.04 26.07 12.78
N LEU A 52 -14.79 25.69 13.05
CA LEU A 52 -13.60 26.53 12.76
C LEU A 52 -12.58 25.86 11.83
N GLY A 53 -12.78 24.59 11.46
CA GLY A 53 -11.84 23.82 10.66
C GLY A 53 -10.56 23.50 11.42
N TRP A 54 -9.44 23.41 10.70
CA TRP A 54 -8.12 23.07 11.25
C TRP A 54 -7.49 24.22 12.03
N ASP A 55 -7.18 23.98 13.29
CA ASP A 55 -6.44 24.91 14.16
C ASP A 55 -4.92 24.78 13.95
N ILE A 56 -4.44 25.32 12.81
CA ILE A 56 -3.00 25.31 12.44
C ILE A 56 -2.32 26.63 12.88
N PRO A 57 -1.30 26.57 13.75
CA PRO A 57 -0.55 27.75 14.21
C PRO A 57 0.08 28.56 13.07
N ALA A 58 0.05 29.89 13.20
CA ALA A 58 0.64 30.80 12.21
C ALA A 58 2.14 30.57 12.01
N SER A 59 2.87 30.18 13.07
CA SER A 59 4.28 29.79 12.98
C SER A 59 4.45 28.59 12.05
N PHE A 60 3.63 27.54 12.19
CA PHE A 60 3.68 26.35 11.34
C PHE A 60 3.41 26.69 9.87
N ARG A 61 2.40 27.53 9.59
CA ARG A 61 2.11 28.03 8.23
C ARG A 61 3.28 28.81 7.62
N THR A 62 4.06 29.51 8.45
CA THR A 62 5.22 30.30 8.00
C THR A 62 6.41 29.40 7.67
N PHE A 63 6.67 28.36 8.46
CA PHE A 63 7.83 27.47 8.27
C PHE A 63 7.55 26.32 7.29
N HIS A 64 6.30 25.86 7.20
CA HIS A 64 5.89 24.73 6.35
C HIS A 64 4.58 25.03 5.60
N PRO A 65 4.57 26.02 4.68
CA PRO A 65 3.38 26.39 3.93
C PRO A 65 2.85 25.22 3.08
N ASP A 66 3.73 24.39 2.53
CA ASP A 66 3.36 23.24 1.70
C ASP A 66 2.60 22.19 2.52
N ILE A 67 3.11 21.85 3.72
CA ILE A 67 2.46 20.90 4.62
C ILE A 67 1.12 21.46 5.12
N ALA A 68 1.07 22.76 5.48
CA ALA A 68 -0.17 23.39 5.91
C ALA A 68 -1.27 23.34 4.83
N SER A 69 -0.91 23.53 3.55
CA SER A 69 -1.83 23.39 2.41
C SER A 69 -2.34 21.96 2.26
N GLU A 70 -1.50 20.95 2.48
CA GLU A 70 -1.92 19.55 2.45
C GLU A 70 -2.86 19.20 3.61
N ILE A 71 -2.60 19.69 4.83
CA ILE A 71 -3.50 19.52 5.99
C ILE A 71 -4.89 20.07 5.69
N GLU A 72 -4.98 21.27 5.10
CA GLU A 72 -6.26 21.91 4.77
C GLU A 72 -7.08 21.14 3.73
N LYS A 73 -6.44 20.33 2.89
CA LYS A 73 -7.12 19.48 1.90
C LYS A 73 -7.63 18.16 2.48
N VAL A 74 -7.22 17.80 3.70
CA VAL A 74 -7.64 16.55 4.33
C VAL A 74 -9.15 16.60 4.62
N VAL A 75 -9.87 15.64 4.05
CA VAL A 75 -11.29 15.43 4.33
C VAL A 75 -11.41 14.78 5.71
N VAL A 76 -12.05 15.49 6.64
CA VAL A 76 -12.31 15.00 7.99
C VAL A 76 -13.59 14.17 7.98
N SER A 77 -13.53 12.98 8.58
CA SER A 77 -14.67 12.08 8.70
C SER A 77 -15.52 12.43 9.92
N THR A 78 -16.83 12.18 9.83
CA THR A 78 -17.73 12.23 10.99
C THR A 78 -17.66 10.97 11.85
N ASP A 79 -16.98 9.91 11.39
CA ASP A 79 -16.77 8.68 12.13
C ASP A 79 -15.33 8.63 12.69
N PRO A 80 -15.16 8.57 14.02
CA PRO A 80 -13.87 8.74 14.70
C PRO A 80 -12.89 7.57 14.58
N ASN A 81 -13.28 6.45 13.97
CA ASN A 81 -12.42 5.26 13.82
C ASN A 81 -12.31 4.76 12.37
N SER A 82 -12.56 5.63 11.38
CA SER A 82 -12.52 5.22 9.99
C SER A 82 -11.07 5.12 9.47
N LEU A 83 -10.65 3.91 9.10
CA LEU A 83 -9.42 3.68 8.31
C LEU A 83 -9.78 3.70 6.83
N VAL A 84 -9.06 4.47 6.02
CA VAL A 84 -9.21 4.45 4.56
C VAL A 84 -8.00 3.79 3.93
N TRP A 85 -8.27 2.80 3.10
CA TRP A 85 -7.31 2.25 2.18
C TRP A 85 -7.29 3.14 0.95
N THR A 86 -6.28 3.99 0.84
CA THR A 86 -6.03 4.70 -0.41
C THR A 86 -5.38 3.71 -1.36
N CYS A 87 -6.16 3.20 -2.31
CA CYS A 87 -5.60 2.50 -3.46
C CYS A 87 -4.86 3.56 -4.28
N SER A 88 -3.53 3.61 -4.17
CA SER A 88 -2.73 4.23 -5.22
C SER A 88 -3.04 3.44 -6.49
N LEU A 89 -3.58 4.11 -7.51
CA LEU A 89 -3.58 3.58 -8.87
C LEU A 89 -2.12 3.58 -9.36
N ASP A 90 -1.31 2.71 -8.77
CA ASP A 90 0.00 2.38 -9.28
C ASP A 90 -0.27 1.60 -10.57
N GLU A 91 -0.11 2.27 -11.71
CA GLU A 91 -0.28 1.63 -13.01
C GLU A 91 0.71 0.46 -13.10
N VAL A 92 0.19 -0.77 -13.05
CA VAL A 92 1.00 -1.97 -13.27
C VAL A 92 1.23 -2.10 -14.77
N ILE A 93 2.25 -1.39 -15.25
CA ILE A 93 2.65 -1.45 -16.67
C ILE A 93 3.34 -2.79 -16.91
N TRP A 94 2.78 -3.57 -17.83
CA TRP A 94 3.43 -4.79 -18.30
C TRP A 94 4.77 -4.48 -18.98
N ARG A 95 5.88 -4.84 -18.31
CA ARG A 95 7.22 -4.75 -18.88
C ARG A 95 7.60 -6.07 -19.53
N LEU A 96 8.02 -6.02 -20.80
CA LEU A 96 8.56 -7.17 -21.49
C LEU A 96 9.88 -7.61 -20.84
N PRO A 97 10.10 -8.92 -20.61
CA PRO A 97 11.37 -9.41 -20.10
C PRO A 97 12.48 -9.27 -21.16
N LEU A 98 13.73 -9.23 -20.69
CA LEU A 98 14.91 -9.26 -21.57
C LEU A 98 14.90 -10.50 -22.47
N LEU A 99 15.56 -10.40 -23.63
CA LEU A 99 15.69 -11.51 -24.58
C LEU A 99 16.26 -12.76 -23.87
N GLY A 100 15.64 -13.91 -24.11
CA GLY A 100 16.01 -15.18 -23.49
C GLY A 100 15.46 -15.41 -22.07
N ARG A 101 14.80 -14.41 -21.46
CA ARG A 101 14.12 -14.55 -20.18
C ARG A 101 12.61 -14.77 -20.39
N LEU A 102 12.01 -15.61 -19.55
CA LEU A 102 10.56 -15.72 -19.43
C LEU A 102 10.09 -14.92 -18.23
N LYS A 103 9.01 -14.19 -18.40
CA LYS A 103 8.30 -13.58 -17.28
C LYS A 103 7.20 -14.53 -16.82
N VAL A 104 7.04 -14.73 -15.53
CA VAL A 104 5.94 -15.48 -14.94
C VAL A 104 5.23 -14.60 -13.92
N ASN A 105 3.92 -14.50 -14.09
CA ASN A 105 3.06 -13.83 -13.12
C ASN A 105 2.29 -14.89 -12.36
N THR A 106 2.23 -14.71 -11.05
CA THR A 106 1.53 -15.57 -10.11
C THR A 106 0.48 -14.77 -9.38
N ASP A 107 -0.64 -15.41 -9.04
CA ASP A 107 -1.72 -14.82 -8.26
C ASP A 107 -2.46 -15.93 -7.50
N GLY A 108 -2.69 -15.71 -6.21
CA GLY A 108 -3.47 -16.55 -5.31
C GLY A 108 -4.83 -15.91 -5.01
N ALA A 109 -5.90 -16.69 -5.18
CA ALA A 109 -7.26 -16.24 -4.90
C ALA A 109 -7.85 -17.00 -3.71
N ILE A 110 -8.49 -16.29 -2.79
CA ILE A 110 -9.15 -16.87 -1.61
C ILE A 110 -10.57 -16.36 -1.42
N PHE A 111 -11.48 -17.25 -1.00
CA PHE A 111 -12.83 -16.94 -0.54
C PHE A 111 -12.96 -17.22 0.96
N GLY A 112 -12.75 -16.19 1.79
CA GLY A 112 -12.69 -16.28 3.27
C GLY A 112 -11.27 -16.13 3.82
N SER A 113 -11.05 -16.29 5.14
CA SER A 113 -9.68 -16.36 5.71
C SER A 113 -9.65 -17.10 7.07
N PRO A 114 -9.14 -18.34 7.13
CA PRO A 114 -8.81 -19.20 5.99
C PRO A 114 -10.07 -19.54 5.18
N GLY A 115 -9.90 -19.87 3.92
CA GLY A 115 -11.01 -19.92 2.97
C GLY A 115 -10.74 -20.88 1.82
N LEU A 116 -11.71 -21.02 0.92
CA LEU A 116 -11.51 -21.80 -0.30
C LEU A 116 -10.52 -21.06 -1.20
N THR A 117 -9.39 -21.69 -1.49
CA THR A 117 -8.25 -21.03 -2.11
C THR A 117 -7.80 -21.76 -3.36
N GLY A 118 -7.35 -20.99 -4.34
CA GLY A 118 -6.65 -21.48 -5.52
C GLY A 118 -5.51 -20.54 -5.89
N TYR A 119 -4.74 -20.93 -6.88
CA TYR A 119 -3.74 -20.06 -7.48
C TYR A 119 -3.65 -20.30 -8.99
N ALA A 120 -3.12 -19.32 -9.72
CA ALA A 120 -2.84 -19.45 -11.13
C ALA A 120 -1.58 -18.69 -11.56
N TRP A 121 -0.81 -19.26 -12.50
CA TRP A 121 0.32 -18.56 -13.12
C TRP A 121 0.17 -18.44 -14.63
N VAL A 122 0.92 -17.51 -15.20
CA VAL A 122 1.12 -17.38 -16.65
C VAL A 122 2.58 -17.06 -16.99
N PHE A 123 3.20 -17.90 -17.81
CA PHE A 123 4.52 -17.66 -18.40
C PHE A 123 4.37 -16.93 -19.73
N ARG A 124 5.17 -15.89 -19.94
CA ARG A 124 5.23 -15.08 -21.16
C ARG A 124 6.66 -14.90 -21.63
N THR A 125 6.82 -14.86 -22.95
CA THR A 125 8.10 -14.60 -23.62
C THR A 125 8.40 -13.10 -23.66
N CYS A 126 9.65 -12.75 -24.00
CA CYS A 126 10.04 -11.36 -24.30
C CYS A 126 9.25 -10.71 -25.46
N GLY A 127 8.60 -11.50 -26.32
CA GLY A 127 7.67 -10.99 -27.34
C GLY A 127 6.24 -10.83 -26.84
N GLY A 128 5.97 -11.05 -25.55
CA GLY A 128 4.64 -10.98 -24.95
C GLY A 128 3.75 -12.22 -25.17
N PHE A 129 4.18 -13.18 -25.99
CA PHE A 129 3.44 -14.42 -26.23
C PHE A 129 3.36 -15.29 -24.97
N VAL A 130 2.18 -15.85 -24.71
CA VAL A 130 1.96 -16.83 -23.63
C VAL A 130 2.65 -18.14 -24.01
N LYS A 131 3.49 -18.64 -23.11
CA LYS A 131 4.23 -19.90 -23.28
C LYS A 131 3.59 -21.05 -22.50
N SER A 132 3.05 -20.77 -21.31
CA SER A 132 2.37 -21.74 -20.46
C SER A 132 1.47 -21.00 -19.46
N TYR A 133 0.43 -21.67 -18.97
CA TYR A 133 -0.44 -21.19 -17.91
C TYR A 133 -0.94 -22.38 -17.08
N PHE A 134 -1.31 -22.14 -15.84
CA PHE A 134 -1.84 -23.16 -14.94
C PHE A 134 -2.79 -22.51 -13.93
N ALA A 135 -3.79 -23.26 -13.47
CA ALA A 135 -4.66 -22.87 -12.38
C ALA A 135 -5.11 -24.11 -11.61
N ILE A 136 -5.11 -24.04 -10.28
CA ILE A 136 -5.58 -25.13 -9.43
C ILE A 136 -6.28 -24.62 -8.18
N LEU A 137 -7.20 -25.43 -7.67
CA LEU A 137 -7.81 -25.27 -6.35
C LEU A 137 -6.96 -26.03 -5.31
N LEU A 138 -6.46 -25.34 -4.29
CA LEU A 138 -5.64 -25.92 -3.23
C LEU A 138 -6.47 -26.51 -2.07
N GLY A 139 -7.73 -26.07 -1.93
CA GLY A 139 -8.58 -26.44 -0.80
C GLY A 139 -8.71 -25.29 0.19
N VAL A 140 -8.75 -25.59 1.49
CA VAL A 140 -8.87 -24.56 2.54
C VAL A 140 -7.49 -24.19 3.07
N CYS A 141 -7.02 -22.98 2.77
CA CYS A 141 -5.74 -22.47 3.25
C CYS A 141 -5.78 -20.93 3.38
N PHE A 142 -4.70 -20.32 3.87
CA PHE A 142 -4.55 -18.87 3.90
C PHE A 142 -4.04 -18.33 2.56
N ALA A 143 -4.30 -17.03 2.29
CA ALA A 143 -3.84 -16.37 1.07
C ALA A 143 -2.31 -16.51 0.86
N PHE A 144 -1.52 -16.27 1.92
CA PHE A 144 -0.06 -16.38 1.84
C PHE A 144 0.43 -17.80 1.51
N GLU A 145 -0.33 -18.85 1.87
CA GLU A 145 0.02 -20.23 1.55
C GLU A 145 -0.17 -20.50 0.06
N ALA A 146 -1.19 -19.91 -0.57
CA ALA A 146 -1.37 -19.99 -2.01
C ALA A 146 -0.29 -19.24 -2.77
N GLU A 147 0.06 -18.01 -2.35
CA GLU A 147 1.15 -17.21 -2.93
C GLU A 147 2.52 -17.93 -2.85
N LEU A 148 2.81 -18.59 -1.73
CA LEU A 148 4.05 -19.33 -1.60
C LEU A 148 4.03 -20.62 -2.44
N ALA A 149 2.92 -21.36 -2.43
CA ALA A 149 2.79 -22.61 -3.15
C ALA A 149 2.90 -22.40 -4.67
N ILE A 150 2.29 -21.35 -5.19
CA ILE A 150 2.37 -21.02 -6.62
C ILE A 150 3.79 -20.63 -7.03
N PHE A 151 4.51 -19.89 -6.20
CA PHE A 151 5.89 -19.49 -6.46
C PHE A 151 6.80 -20.71 -6.60
N ILE A 152 6.71 -21.64 -5.65
CA ILE A 152 7.49 -22.89 -5.65
C ILE A 152 7.14 -23.73 -6.88
N HIS A 153 5.85 -23.89 -7.15
CA HIS A 153 5.38 -24.76 -8.24
C HIS A 153 5.71 -24.17 -9.62
N ALA A 154 5.66 -22.85 -9.80
CA ALA A 154 6.10 -22.20 -11.04
C ALA A 154 7.61 -22.39 -11.29
N ILE A 155 8.46 -22.27 -10.26
CA ILE A 155 9.90 -22.49 -10.38
C ILE A 155 10.21 -23.94 -10.73
N ASP A 156 9.60 -24.90 -10.03
CA ASP A 156 9.81 -26.33 -10.31
C ASP A 156 9.36 -26.69 -11.74
N PHE A 157 8.20 -26.19 -12.15
CA PHE A 157 7.71 -26.33 -13.52
C PHE A 157 8.72 -25.78 -14.52
N ALA A 158 9.17 -24.53 -14.36
CA ALA A 158 10.13 -23.92 -15.27
C ALA A 158 11.47 -24.67 -15.33
N TRP A 159 11.96 -25.17 -14.19
CA TRP A 159 13.18 -25.96 -14.12
C TRP A 159 13.07 -27.25 -14.92
N ASN A 160 11.95 -27.98 -14.78
CA ASN A 160 11.70 -29.23 -15.50
C ASN A 160 11.61 -29.04 -17.02
N PHE A 161 11.30 -27.83 -17.50
CA PHE A 161 11.31 -27.47 -18.92
C PHE A 161 12.61 -26.80 -19.40
N GLY A 162 13.64 -26.73 -18.55
CA GLY A 162 14.94 -26.13 -18.87
C GLY A 162 14.91 -24.59 -18.95
N TRP A 163 13.92 -23.94 -18.36
CA TRP A 163 13.77 -22.49 -18.39
C TRP A 163 14.44 -21.84 -17.18
N HIS A 164 15.77 -21.73 -17.25
CA HIS A 164 16.59 -21.27 -16.11
C HIS A 164 16.70 -19.74 -15.97
N GLN A 165 16.03 -18.98 -16.84
CA GLN A 165 16.05 -17.51 -16.83
C GLN A 165 14.63 -17.00 -16.67
N LEU A 166 14.25 -16.70 -15.42
CA LEU A 166 12.90 -16.25 -15.05
C LEU A 166 12.92 -14.82 -14.52
N TRP A 167 11.84 -14.10 -14.80
CA TRP A 167 11.39 -12.93 -14.06
C TRP A 167 10.07 -13.32 -13.41
N LEU A 168 10.06 -13.53 -12.10
CA LEU A 168 8.84 -13.83 -11.36
C LEU A 168 8.25 -12.54 -10.77
N GLU A 169 6.95 -12.37 -10.90
CA GLU A 169 6.18 -11.22 -10.38
C GLU A 169 4.90 -11.72 -9.67
N SER A 170 4.71 -11.30 -8.43
CA SER A 170 3.51 -11.46 -7.58
C SER A 170 3.17 -10.08 -7.00
N ASP A 171 1.94 -9.91 -6.53
CA ASP A 171 1.43 -8.70 -5.87
C ASP A 171 1.79 -8.57 -4.37
#